data_AF-A0A971KZI2-F1
#
_entry.id   AF-A0A971KZI2-F1
#
_cell.length_a   1.000
_cell.length_b   1.000
_cell.length_c   1.000
_cell.angle_alpha   90.00
_cell.angle_beta   90.00
_cell.angle_gamma   90.00
#
_symmetry.space_group_name_H-M   'P 1'
#
loop_
_entity.id
_entity.type
_entity.pdbx_description
1 polymer ?
#
loop_
_entity_poly.entity_id
_entity_poly.type
_entity_poly.pdbx_seq_one_letter_code
_entity_poly.pdbx_strand_id
1 'polypeptide(L)'
;MEEKTVENGWSMLMKFGSKKNLKKLREGQLYMKNLKYYVDLEKTTDDEDVGDKYDGQMVLRDVKISMVTVDTNELVAQFNAPSASRNLGYLGCPVFCMFMFDHRNHVDEQLAGDILTIKYQFTKEQLERIHNFGDSVLIIKNGNEFIKRVKDGLLKSGYGFTRDHVQYYGFNNIEHLKQVQKDN
;
A
#
# COMPACT_ATOMS: atom_id res chain seq x y z
N MET A 1 -10.83 26.20 -6.37
CA MET A 1 -11.23 25.20 -5.37
C MET A 1 -11.76 24.03 -6.17
N GLU A 2 -11.15 22.85 -6.10
CA GLU A 2 -11.69 21.68 -6.79
C GLU A 2 -13.11 21.41 -6.30
N GLU A 3 -13.99 21.05 -7.24
CA GLU A 3 -15.37 20.69 -6.93
C GLU A 3 -15.37 19.41 -6.07
N LYS A 4 -16.07 19.45 -4.94
CA LYS A 4 -16.19 18.29 -4.05
C LYS A 4 -17.24 17.34 -4.60
N THR A 5 -16.80 16.19 -5.09
CA THR A 5 -17.62 15.06 -5.50
C THR A 5 -17.70 14.04 -4.35
N VAL A 6 -18.51 12.99 -4.51
CA VAL A 6 -18.51 11.84 -3.60
C VAL A 6 -17.12 11.21 -3.48
N GLU A 7 -16.38 11.15 -4.59
CA GLU A 7 -15.08 10.50 -4.69
C GLU A 7 -13.97 11.21 -3.88
N ASN A 8 -13.99 12.55 -3.86
CA ASN A 8 -12.94 13.37 -3.26
C ASN A 8 -13.42 14.20 -2.05
N GLY A 9 -14.72 14.12 -1.71
CA GLY A 9 -15.35 14.97 -0.71
C GLY A 9 -15.08 14.56 0.73
N TRP A 10 -14.79 13.29 0.98
CA TRP A 10 -14.60 12.74 2.33
C TRP A 10 -13.69 11.50 2.37
N SER A 11 -12.82 11.46 3.38
CA SER A 11 -12.06 10.25 3.74
C SER A 11 -11.62 10.30 5.20
N MET A 12 -11.38 9.11 5.78
CA MET A 12 -10.75 8.94 7.09
C MET A 12 -9.55 8.00 6.98
N LEU A 13 -8.50 8.29 7.74
CA LEU A 13 -7.37 7.37 7.89
C LEU A 13 -7.51 6.60 9.21
N MET A 14 -7.29 5.30 9.14
CA MET A 14 -7.41 4.37 10.26
C MET A 14 -6.12 3.58 10.40
N LYS A 15 -5.56 3.53 11.61
CA LYS A 15 -4.42 2.69 11.94
C LYS A 15 -4.84 1.66 12.98
N PHE A 16 -4.76 0.39 12.60
CA PHE A 16 -4.99 -0.74 13.49
C PHE A 16 -3.68 -1.15 14.15
N GLY A 17 -3.76 -1.66 15.38
CA GLY A 17 -2.61 -2.11 16.15
C GLY A 17 -2.89 -2.14 17.64
N SER A 18 -1.88 -2.46 18.44
CA SER A 18 -2.04 -2.46 19.90
C SER A 18 -2.29 -1.06 20.45
N LYS A 19 -3.18 -0.95 21.45
CA LYS A 19 -3.48 0.31 22.15
C LYS A 19 -2.22 1.06 22.61
N LYS A 20 -1.19 0.34 23.06
CA LYS A 20 0.10 0.91 23.50
C LYS A 20 0.81 1.65 22.36
N ASN A 21 0.89 1.04 21.18
CA ASN A 21 1.57 1.63 20.02
C ASN A 21 0.75 2.78 19.42
N LEU A 22 -0.58 2.65 19.42
CA LEU A 22 -1.46 3.71 18.92
C LEU A 22 -1.43 4.98 19.78
N LYS A 23 -1.25 4.86 21.10
CA LYS A 23 -1.03 6.02 21.97
C LYS A 23 0.26 6.78 21.62
N LYS A 24 1.35 6.05 21.36
CA LYS A 24 2.61 6.65 20.91
C LYS A 24 2.46 7.37 19.57
N LEU A 25 1.75 6.76 18.62
CA LEU A 25 1.44 7.39 17.33
C LEU A 25 0.66 8.69 17.51
N ARG A 26 -0.35 8.69 18.40
CA ARG A 26 -1.14 9.89 18.73
C ARG A 26 -0.27 11.01 19.34
N GLU A 27 0.80 10.65 20.05
CA GLU A 27 1.78 11.58 20.63
C GLU A 27 2.84 12.03 19.60
N GLY A 28 2.74 11.61 18.34
CA GLY A 28 3.63 12.01 17.26
C GLY A 28 4.82 11.06 17.03
N GLN A 29 4.87 9.91 17.70
CA GLN A 29 5.92 8.91 17.46
C GLN A 29 5.54 8.00 16.30
N LEU A 30 6.20 8.22 15.16
CA LEU A 30 6.01 7.42 13.95
C LEU A 30 7.08 6.33 13.88
N TYR A 31 6.66 5.06 13.99
CA TYR A 31 7.55 3.91 13.82
C TYR A 31 7.20 3.18 12.53
N MET A 32 8.22 2.92 11.71
CA MET A 32 8.10 2.30 10.40
C MET A 32 8.97 1.05 10.35
N LYS A 33 8.37 -0.07 9.94
CA LYS A 33 9.14 -1.24 9.51
C LYS A 33 9.58 -1.02 8.06
N ASN A 34 10.66 -1.65 7.64
CA ASN A 34 11.03 -1.65 6.23
C ASN A 34 10.26 -2.73 5.46
N LEU A 35 10.22 -2.61 4.13
CA LEU A 35 9.56 -3.56 3.24
C LEU A 35 10.05 -5.01 3.44
N LYS A 36 11.35 -5.19 3.72
CA LYS A 36 11.91 -6.51 4.06
C LYS A 36 11.20 -7.20 5.22
N TYR A 37 10.80 -6.47 6.26
CA TYR A 37 10.09 -7.04 7.40
C TYR A 37 8.78 -7.73 6.98
N TYR A 38 7.99 -7.09 6.10
CA TYR A 38 6.71 -7.63 5.65
C TYR A 38 6.90 -8.84 4.72
N VAL A 39 7.91 -8.78 3.85
CA VAL A 39 8.33 -9.92 3.01
C VAL A 39 8.74 -11.13 3.85
N ASP A 40 9.55 -10.90 4.89
CA ASP A 40 10.02 -11.97 5.77
C ASP A 40 8.89 -12.52 6.65
N LEU A 41 7.98 -11.66 7.12
CA LEU A 41 6.83 -12.05 7.94
C LEU A 41 5.97 -13.09 7.21
N GLU A 42 5.51 -12.78 5.99
CA GLU A 42 4.68 -13.73 5.24
C GLU A 42 5.45 -15.01 4.93
N LYS A 43 6.71 -14.90 4.49
CA LYS A 43 7.53 -16.09 4.16
C LYS A 43 7.77 -17.02 5.35
N THR A 44 7.72 -16.52 6.58
CA THR A 44 8.01 -17.28 7.79
C THR A 44 6.75 -17.74 8.54
N THR A 45 5.65 -17.02 8.41
CA THR A 45 4.42 -17.24 9.19
C THR A 45 3.18 -17.52 8.35
N ASP A 46 3.24 -17.32 7.04
CA ASP A 46 2.10 -17.38 6.11
C ASP A 46 1.01 -16.34 6.44
N ASP A 47 1.35 -15.29 7.20
CA ASP A 47 0.47 -14.15 7.48
C ASP A 47 0.39 -13.24 6.25
N GLU A 48 -0.59 -13.50 5.39
CA GLU A 48 -0.90 -12.72 4.18
C GLU A 48 -1.77 -11.48 4.48
N ASP A 49 -2.18 -11.25 5.73
CA ASP A 49 -2.95 -10.07 6.11
C ASP A 49 -2.03 -8.89 6.42
N VAL A 50 -0.99 -9.15 7.20
CA VAL A 50 0.00 -8.13 7.58
C VAL A 50 1.23 -8.19 6.67
N GLY A 51 1.62 -9.38 6.23
CA GLY A 51 2.74 -9.59 5.32
C GLY A 51 2.37 -9.39 3.86
N ASP A 52 3.40 -9.18 3.05
CA ASP A 52 3.34 -9.27 1.58
C ASP A 52 4.70 -9.80 1.09
N LYS A 53 4.77 -11.08 0.70
CA LYS A 53 6.00 -11.78 0.25
C LYS A 53 6.63 -11.15 -0.99
N TYR A 54 5.87 -10.31 -1.69
CA TYR A 54 6.25 -9.61 -2.89
C TYR A 54 6.29 -8.09 -2.71
N ASP A 55 6.19 -7.58 -1.48
CA ASP A 55 6.22 -6.15 -1.22
C ASP A 55 7.53 -5.52 -1.71
N GLY A 56 7.42 -4.38 -2.39
CA GLY A 56 8.54 -3.70 -3.04
C GLY A 56 9.24 -4.49 -4.15
N GLN A 57 8.61 -5.56 -4.68
CA GLN A 57 9.15 -6.40 -5.75
C GLN A 57 8.21 -6.45 -6.95
N MET A 58 8.81 -6.54 -8.13
CA MET A 58 8.08 -6.80 -9.36
C MET A 58 7.98 -8.31 -9.56
N VAL A 59 6.77 -8.85 -9.74
CA VAL A 59 6.53 -10.29 -9.91
C VAL A 59 5.99 -10.59 -11.30
N LEU A 60 6.59 -11.60 -11.92
CA LEU A 60 6.15 -12.19 -13.18
C LEU A 60 5.81 -13.66 -12.95
N ARG A 61 4.81 -14.17 -13.67
CA ARG A 61 4.39 -15.58 -13.67
C ARG A 61 4.57 -16.19 -15.05
N ASP A 62 4.76 -17.50 -15.11
CA ASP A 62 4.85 -18.27 -16.36
C ASP A 62 5.82 -17.66 -17.37
N VAL A 63 7.02 -17.32 -16.89
CA VAL A 63 8.01 -16.61 -17.69
C VAL A 63 8.95 -17.58 -18.39
N LYS A 64 9.36 -17.18 -19.60
CA LYS A 64 10.47 -17.80 -20.32
C LYS A 64 11.71 -16.94 -20.15
N ILE A 65 12.69 -17.46 -19.44
CA ILE A 65 13.96 -16.77 -19.20
C ILE A 65 14.94 -17.24 -20.27
N SER A 66 15.50 -16.28 -21.03
CA SER A 66 16.52 -16.53 -22.04
C SER A 66 17.80 -15.82 -21.63
N MET A 67 18.90 -16.56 -21.58
CA MET A 67 20.24 -16.03 -21.31
C MET A 67 21.01 -15.98 -22.62
N VAL A 68 21.50 -14.80 -22.97
CA VAL A 68 22.27 -14.55 -24.20
C VAL A 68 23.65 -14.01 -23.86
N THR A 69 24.63 -14.28 -24.71
CA THR A 69 25.93 -13.60 -24.64
C THR A 69 25.75 -12.11 -24.92
N VAL A 70 26.49 -11.24 -24.22
CA VAL A 70 26.36 -9.79 -24.42
C VAL A 70 26.88 -9.37 -25.80
N ASP A 71 27.98 -9.98 -26.25
CA ASP A 71 28.70 -9.54 -27.44
C ASP A 71 28.10 -10.09 -28.74
N THR A 72 27.65 -11.35 -28.74
CA THR A 72 27.14 -12.04 -29.94
C THR A 72 25.62 -12.21 -29.94
N ASN A 73 24.94 -11.91 -28.82
CA ASN A 73 23.51 -12.15 -28.61
C ASN A 73 23.09 -13.61 -28.88
N GLU A 74 24.03 -14.55 -28.73
CA GLU A 74 23.81 -15.97 -28.93
C GLU A 74 23.15 -16.57 -27.70
N LEU A 75 22.14 -17.42 -27.92
CA LEU A 75 21.40 -18.07 -26.85
C LEU A 75 22.30 -19.09 -26.12
N VAL A 76 22.59 -18.81 -24.85
CA VAL A 76 23.36 -19.69 -23.96
C VAL A 76 22.44 -20.71 -23.29
N ALA A 77 21.29 -20.26 -22.79
CA ALA A 77 20.34 -21.09 -22.08
C ALA A 77 18.92 -20.54 -22.17
N GLN A 78 17.93 -21.43 -22.11
CA GLN A 78 16.54 -21.07 -22.02
C GLN A 78 15.80 -22.03 -21.09
N PHE A 79 14.97 -21.49 -20.21
CA PHE A 79 14.12 -22.28 -19.33
C PHE A 79 12.83 -21.53 -19.00
N ASN A 80 11.80 -22.31 -18.67
CA ASN A 80 10.55 -21.79 -18.16
C ASN A 80 10.61 -21.75 -16.64
N ALA A 81 10.10 -20.68 -16.04
CA ALA A 81 9.94 -20.57 -14.60
C ALA A 81 8.48 -20.22 -14.27
N PRO A 82 7.86 -20.90 -13.28
CA PRO A 82 6.48 -20.62 -12.89
C PRO A 82 6.32 -19.21 -12.31
N SER A 83 7.38 -18.67 -11.71
CA SER A 83 7.45 -17.26 -11.32
C SER A 83 8.88 -16.74 -11.30
N ALA A 84 9.02 -15.43 -11.45
CA ALA A 84 10.25 -14.70 -11.22
C ALA A 84 9.91 -13.39 -10.50
N SER A 85 10.68 -13.02 -9.49
CA SER A 85 10.57 -11.70 -8.85
C SER A 85 11.86 -10.91 -8.96
N ARG A 86 11.74 -9.59 -9.04
CA ARG A 86 12.86 -8.65 -9.06
C ARG A 86 12.70 -7.63 -7.96
N ASN A 87 13.69 -7.55 -7.07
CA ASN A 87 13.82 -6.46 -6.12
C ASN A 87 14.38 -5.23 -6.83
N LEU A 88 13.67 -4.11 -6.75
CA LEU A 88 14.05 -2.83 -7.36
C LEU A 88 14.86 -1.92 -6.41
N GLY A 89 15.29 -2.44 -5.26
CA GLY A 89 16.06 -1.71 -4.25
C GLY A 89 15.23 -1.17 -3.08
N TYR A 90 13.91 -1.37 -3.08
CA TYR A 90 13.01 -0.80 -2.09
C TYR A 90 12.94 -1.58 -0.77
N LEU A 91 13.46 -2.81 -0.68
CA LEU A 91 13.32 -3.63 0.54
C LEU A 91 13.83 -2.94 1.83
N GLY A 92 14.81 -2.04 1.72
CA GLY A 92 15.34 -1.27 2.85
C GLY A 92 14.50 -0.05 3.25
N CYS A 93 13.56 0.38 2.41
CA CYS A 93 12.75 1.58 2.62
C CYS A 93 11.75 1.37 3.77
N PRO A 94 11.73 2.25 4.79
CA PRO A 94 10.71 2.27 5.81
C PRO A 94 9.34 2.62 5.23
N VAL A 95 8.29 1.92 5.66
CA VAL A 95 6.92 2.11 5.19
C VAL A 95 5.97 2.29 6.37
N PHE A 96 4.99 3.18 6.18
CA PHE A 96 3.92 3.42 7.13
C PHE A 96 2.55 3.37 6.44
N CYS A 97 1.93 2.19 6.44
CA CYS A 97 0.59 2.01 5.85
C CYS A 97 -0.52 2.38 6.83
N MET A 98 -1.61 2.93 6.30
CA MET A 98 -2.86 3.17 7.00
C MET A 98 -4.01 2.71 6.10
N PHE A 99 -5.09 2.26 6.72
CA PHE A 99 -6.32 1.98 6.00
C PHE A 99 -7.05 3.30 5.73
N MET A 100 -7.48 3.51 4.49
CA MET A 100 -8.25 4.70 4.11
C MET A 100 -9.70 4.30 3.85
N PHE A 101 -10.61 4.87 4.63
CA PHE A 101 -12.05 4.67 4.51
C PHE A 101 -12.63 5.88 3.77
N ASP A 102 -13.06 5.66 2.54
CA ASP A 102 -13.45 6.71 1.58
C ASP A 102 -14.61 6.25 0.68
N HIS A 103 -14.81 6.88 -0.49
CA HIS A 103 -15.84 6.55 -1.47
C HIS A 103 -15.87 5.07 -1.89
N ARG A 104 -14.75 4.34 -1.81
CA ARG A 104 -14.70 2.90 -2.12
C ARG A 104 -15.46 2.05 -1.11
N ASN A 105 -15.79 2.64 0.05
CA ASN A 105 -16.62 2.05 1.09
C ASN A 105 -18.08 2.55 1.06
N HIS A 106 -18.48 3.34 0.07
CA HIS A 106 -19.88 3.78 -0.04
C HIS A 106 -20.79 2.61 -0.43
N VAL A 107 -22.01 2.60 0.12
CA VAL A 107 -23.02 1.57 -0.14
C VAL A 107 -24.39 2.13 -0.52
N ASP A 108 -24.66 3.40 -0.24
CA ASP A 108 -25.91 4.07 -0.59
C ASP A 108 -25.69 5.59 -0.68
N GLU A 109 -26.45 6.24 -1.56
CA GLU A 109 -26.46 7.70 -1.72
C GLU A 109 -27.89 8.19 -1.93
N GLN A 110 -28.26 9.28 -1.25
CA GLN A 110 -29.60 9.86 -1.31
C GLN A 110 -29.50 11.37 -1.43
N LEU A 111 -30.14 11.92 -2.47
CA LEU A 111 -30.26 13.36 -2.68
C LEU A 111 -31.68 13.81 -2.31
N ALA A 112 -31.78 14.68 -1.30
CA ALA A 112 -33.03 15.28 -0.87
C ALA A 112 -32.92 16.81 -0.93
N GLY A 113 -33.40 17.40 -2.03
CA GLY A 113 -33.16 18.81 -2.34
C GLY A 113 -31.66 19.08 -2.52
N ASP A 114 -31.11 19.99 -1.73
CA ASP A 114 -29.69 20.36 -1.74
C ASP A 114 -28.81 19.53 -0.78
N ILE A 115 -29.37 18.50 -0.13
CA ILE A 115 -28.66 17.66 0.84
C ILE A 115 -28.35 16.30 0.21
N LEU A 116 -27.05 16.03 0.01
CA LEU A 116 -26.54 14.71 -0.34
C LEU A 116 -26.17 13.94 0.93
N THR A 117 -26.83 12.81 1.17
CA THR A 117 -26.53 11.87 2.26
C THR A 117 -25.87 10.64 1.67
N ILE A 118 -24.72 10.24 2.22
CA ILE A 118 -23.94 9.10 1.75
C ILE A 118 -23.73 8.14 2.90
N LYS A 119 -24.00 6.86 2.67
CA LYS A 119 -23.77 5.79 3.63
C LYS A 119 -22.51 5.03 3.26
N TYR A 120 -21.65 4.82 4.26
CA TYR A 120 -20.43 4.04 4.14
C TYR A 120 -20.50 2.81 5.03
N GLN A 121 -19.92 1.70 4.57
CA GLN A 121 -19.86 0.45 5.31
C GLN A 121 -18.57 -0.31 5.03
N PHE A 122 -18.07 -1.03 6.03
CA PHE A 122 -17.06 -2.06 5.80
C PHE A 122 -17.66 -3.24 5.05
N THR A 123 -16.90 -3.81 4.12
CA THR A 123 -17.26 -5.07 3.48
C THR A 123 -17.16 -6.23 4.48
N LYS A 124 -17.79 -7.37 4.16
CA LYS A 124 -17.65 -8.57 4.99
C LYS A 124 -16.20 -9.01 5.12
N GLU A 125 -15.48 -9.04 4.00
CA GLU A 125 -14.05 -9.35 3.96
C GLU A 125 -13.24 -8.38 4.84
N GLN A 126 -13.51 -7.07 4.79
CA GLN A 126 -12.82 -6.11 5.64
C GLN A 126 -13.05 -6.41 7.13
N LEU A 127 -14.28 -6.72 7.53
CA LEU A 127 -14.59 -7.07 8.93
C LEU A 127 -13.91 -8.38 9.36
N GLU A 128 -13.82 -9.36 8.46
CA GLU A 128 -13.14 -10.63 8.67
C GLU A 128 -11.61 -10.50 8.74
N ARG A 129 -11.00 -9.48 8.15
CA ARG A 129 -9.53 -9.34 8.12
C ARG A 129 -8.99 -8.27 9.07
N ILE A 130 -9.77 -7.22 9.37
CA ILE A 130 -9.33 -6.07 10.18
C ILE A 130 -8.79 -6.48 11.56
N HIS A 131 -9.33 -7.54 12.17
CA HIS A 131 -8.90 -7.98 13.48
C HIS A 131 -7.47 -8.55 13.50
N ASN A 132 -6.95 -9.00 12.36
CA ASN A 132 -5.58 -9.51 12.23
C ASN A 132 -4.53 -8.38 12.31
N PHE A 133 -4.94 -7.13 12.07
CA PHE A 133 -4.05 -5.97 12.17
C PHE A 133 -3.91 -5.42 13.60
N GLY A 134 -4.75 -5.84 14.54
CA GLY A 134 -4.63 -5.51 15.96
C GLY A 134 -5.94 -5.31 16.71
N ASP A 135 -5.81 -5.19 18.03
CA ASP A 135 -6.95 -5.12 18.98
C ASP A 135 -7.63 -3.75 19.09
N SER A 136 -7.03 -2.71 18.50
CA SER A 136 -7.46 -1.33 18.65
C SER A 136 -7.29 -0.57 17.34
N VAL A 137 -8.03 0.53 17.19
CA VAL A 137 -7.93 1.43 16.05
C VAL A 137 -7.75 2.88 16.48
N LEU A 138 -6.86 3.59 15.81
CA LEU A 138 -6.74 5.05 15.86
C LEU A 138 -7.39 5.63 14.62
N ILE A 139 -8.41 6.48 14.81
CA ILE A 139 -9.12 7.17 13.73
C ILE A 139 -8.57 8.59 13.62
N ILE A 140 -8.04 8.91 12.46
CA ILE A 140 -7.56 10.24 12.09
C ILE A 140 -8.62 10.91 11.22
N LYS A 141 -9.39 11.81 11.84
CA LYS A 141 -10.53 12.49 11.21
C LYS A 141 -10.11 13.52 10.16
N ASN A 142 -8.94 14.13 10.32
CA ASN A 142 -8.39 15.07 9.35
C ASN A 142 -7.12 14.47 8.75
N GLY A 143 -7.30 13.62 7.74
CA GLY A 143 -6.20 12.94 7.05
C GLY A 143 -5.22 13.92 6.40
N ASN A 144 -5.73 15.00 5.79
CA ASN A 144 -4.90 16.01 5.13
C ASN A 144 -3.94 16.70 6.12
N GLU A 145 -4.43 17.13 7.28
CA GLU A 145 -3.59 17.75 8.30
C GLU A 145 -2.57 16.77 8.88
N PHE A 146 -2.96 15.50 9.09
CA PHE A 146 -2.03 14.48 9.52
C PHE A 146 -0.90 14.26 8.50
N ILE A 147 -1.25 14.06 7.23
CA ILE A 147 -0.28 13.88 6.13
C ILE A 147 0.65 15.09 6.05
N LYS A 148 0.11 16.31 6.15
CA LYS A 148 0.90 17.54 6.15
C LYS A 148 1.92 17.54 7.29
N ARG A 149 1.51 17.22 8.52
CA ARG A 149 2.42 17.18 9.68
C ARG A 149 3.52 16.13 9.54
N VAL A 150 3.18 14.95 9.02
CA VAL A 150 4.17 13.88 8.75
C VAL A 150 5.17 14.35 7.70
N LYS A 151 4.70 14.93 6.60
CA LYS A 151 5.54 15.52 5.55
C LYS A 151 6.48 16.58 6.12
N ASP A 152 5.95 17.54 6.87
CA ASP A 152 6.73 18.63 7.46
C ASP A 152 7.81 18.08 8.42
N GLY A 153 7.48 17.05 9.20
CA GLY A 153 8.41 16.35 10.10
C GLY A 153 9.53 15.60 9.39
N LEU A 154 9.21 14.88 8.31
CA LEU A 154 10.20 14.16 7.49
C LEU A 154 11.16 15.13 6.80
N LEU A 155 10.65 16.19 6.17
CA LEU A 155 11.46 17.20 5.50
C LEU A 155 12.37 17.95 6.48
N LYS A 156 11.85 18.35 7.64
CA LYS A 156 12.66 18.99 8.70
C LYS A 156 13.79 18.09 9.19
N SER A 157 13.61 16.77 9.13
CA SER A 157 14.61 15.77 9.52
C SER A 157 15.54 15.37 8.37
N GLY A 158 15.42 15.97 7.19
CA GLY A 158 16.26 15.68 6.03
C GLY A 158 15.92 14.39 5.29
N TYR A 159 14.73 13.81 5.49
CA TYR A 159 14.31 12.58 4.83
C TYR A 159 13.53 12.86 3.53
N GLY A 160 13.89 12.15 2.47
CA GLY A 160 13.04 11.98 1.30
C GLY A 160 11.87 11.04 1.60
N PHE A 161 10.74 11.25 0.94
CA PHE A 161 9.56 10.39 1.11
C PHE A 161 8.72 10.36 -0.16
N THR A 162 7.95 9.30 -0.30
CA THR A 162 6.85 9.18 -1.27
C THR A 162 5.58 8.76 -0.54
N ARG A 163 4.41 9.03 -1.13
CA ARG A 163 3.11 8.64 -0.58
C ARG A 163 2.16 8.38 -1.73
N ASP A 164 1.50 7.23 -1.69
CA ASP A 164 0.44 6.89 -2.62
C ASP A 164 -0.58 5.95 -1.96
N HIS A 165 -1.65 5.62 -2.69
CA HIS A 165 -2.56 4.53 -2.36
C HIS A 165 -1.92 3.19 -2.71
N VAL A 166 -2.27 2.16 -1.93
CA VAL A 166 -1.92 0.79 -2.29
C VAL A 166 -2.64 0.43 -3.59
N GLN A 167 -1.87 -0.02 -4.58
CA GLN A 167 -2.37 -0.46 -5.88
C GLN A 167 -2.11 -1.96 -6.02
N TYR A 168 -3.17 -2.72 -6.29
CA TYR A 168 -3.08 -4.14 -6.53
C TYR A 168 -3.05 -4.39 -8.03
N TYR A 169 -2.00 -5.06 -8.52
CA TYR A 169 -1.86 -5.42 -9.91
C TYR A 169 -2.01 -6.92 -10.09
N GLY A 170 -2.64 -7.32 -11.19
CA GLY A 170 -2.56 -8.69 -11.65
C GLY A 170 -1.12 -9.05 -12.05
N PHE A 171 -0.79 -10.34 -11.97
CA PHE A 171 0.48 -10.84 -12.48
C PHE A 171 0.60 -10.59 -14.00
N ASN A 172 1.82 -10.33 -14.48
CA ASN A 172 2.11 -10.07 -15.89
C ASN A 172 1.33 -8.88 -16.49
N ASN A 173 1.07 -7.84 -15.70
CA ASN A 173 0.36 -6.65 -16.19
C ASN A 173 1.33 -5.70 -16.93
N ILE A 174 1.07 -5.47 -18.23
CA ILE A 174 1.89 -4.59 -19.09
C ILE A 174 1.88 -3.13 -18.64
N GLU A 175 0.77 -2.65 -18.09
CA GLU A 175 0.67 -1.27 -17.57
C GLU A 175 1.52 -1.10 -16.33
N HIS A 176 1.50 -2.08 -15.41
CA HIS A 176 2.37 -2.13 -14.25
C HIS A 176 3.85 -2.13 -14.66
N LEU A 177 4.22 -2.92 -15.67
CA LEU A 177 5.58 -2.94 -16.22
C LEU A 177 6.01 -1.56 -16.75
N LYS A 178 5.13 -0.90 -17.51
CA LYS A 178 5.39 0.44 -18.04
C LYS A 178 5.49 1.49 -16.94
N GLN A 179 4.70 1.38 -15.87
CA GLN A 179 4.75 2.28 -14.72
C GLN A 179 6.09 2.16 -13.99
N VAL A 180 6.49 0.93 -13.64
CA VAL A 180 7.79 0.66 -13.01
C VAL A 180 8.96 1.19 -13.86
N GLN A 181 8.88 1.09 -15.19
CA GLN A 181 9.92 1.62 -16.09
C GLN A 181 9.98 3.15 -16.15
N LYS A 182 8.88 3.87 -15.91
CA LYS A 182 8.87 5.34 -15.90
C LYS A 182 9.41 5.91 -14.60
N ASP A 183 9.24 5.17 -13.51
CA ASP A 183 9.57 5.63 -12.16
C ASP A 183 11.03 5.31 -11.74
N ASN A 184 11.80 4.62 -12.59
CA ASN A 184 13.23 4.31 -12.42
C ASN A 184 14.07 4.87 -13.58
#